data_AF-B9Y705-F1
#
_entry.id   AF-B9Y705-F1
#
_cell.length_a   1.000
_cell.length_b   1.000
_cell.length_c   1.000
_cell.angle_alpha   90.00
_cell.angle_beta   90.00
_cell.angle_gamma   90.00
#
_symmetry.space_group_name_H-M   'P 1'
#
loop_
_entity.id
_entity.type
_entity.pdbx_description
1 polymer ?
#
loop_
_entity_poly.entity_id
_entity_poly.type
_entity_poly.pdbx_seq_one_letter_code
_entity_poly.pdbx_strand_id
1 'polypeptide(L)'
;MNFDERIERRNTHCVKYSQAKTAQRPEDALVMTLADMDLPCCPAIQQAIVERAAHPFYGYQQFDEVLPERVCAWAKARSMANLDPRTIQITPSVNTAIA
;
A
#
# COMPACT_ATOMS: atom_id res chain seq x y z
N MET A 1 4.61 15.86 -6.88
CA MET A 1 3.48 15.02 -7.30
C MET A 1 2.33 15.94 -7.63
N ASN A 2 1.60 15.68 -8.71
CA ASN A 2 0.39 16.42 -9.06
C ASN A 2 -0.83 15.62 -8.59
N PHE A 3 -1.59 16.13 -7.63
CA PHE A 3 -2.79 15.44 -7.11
C PHE A 3 -4.06 15.77 -7.89
N ASP A 4 -4.02 16.77 -8.78
CA ASP A 4 -5.14 17.14 -9.65
C ASP A 4 -5.19 16.28 -10.92
N GLU A 5 -4.12 15.52 -11.18
CA GLU A 5 -4.04 14.59 -12.29
C GLU A 5 -5.04 13.44 -12.10
N ARG A 6 -5.92 13.27 -13.09
CA ARG A 6 -6.91 12.18 -13.10
C ARG A 6 -6.34 10.97 -13.81
N ILE A 7 -6.23 9.86 -13.08
CA ILE A 7 -5.79 8.57 -13.61
C ILE A 7 -6.97 7.60 -13.56
N GLU A 8 -7.31 7.00 -14.70
CA GLU A 8 -8.38 6.01 -14.78
C GLU A 8 -7.98 4.70 -14.06
N ARG A 9 -8.87 4.19 -13.21
CA ARG A 9 -8.67 2.98 -12.39
C ARG A 9 -9.64 1.84 -12.78
N ARG A 10 -10.57 2.07 -13.70
CA ARG A 10 -11.38 1.01 -14.31
C ARG A 10 -10.49 0.10 -15.14
N ASN A 11 -10.85 -1.18 -15.23
CA ASN A 11 -10.09 -2.21 -15.94
C ASN A 11 -8.67 -2.46 -15.42
N THR A 12 -8.31 -1.97 -14.22
CA THR A 12 -7.01 -2.24 -13.56
C THR A 12 -7.12 -3.27 -12.43
N HIS A 13 -8.17 -4.10 -12.41
CA HIS A 13 -8.51 -5.00 -11.30
C HIS A 13 -8.73 -4.27 -9.94
N CYS A 14 -9.11 -2.99 -9.97
CA CYS A 14 -9.41 -2.22 -8.77
C CYS A 14 -10.72 -2.67 -8.10
N VAL A 15 -10.65 -3.12 -6.84
CA VAL A 15 -11.82 -3.61 -6.08
C VAL A 15 -12.88 -2.50 -5.89
N LYS A 16 -12.45 -1.25 -5.71
CA LYS A 16 -13.34 -0.08 -5.59
C LYS A 16 -14.28 0.03 -6.80
N TYR A 17 -13.77 -0.24 -8.00
CA TYR A 17 -14.53 -0.21 -9.26
C TYR A 17 -14.98 -1.60 -9.75
N SER A 18 -14.90 -2.64 -8.91
CA SER A 18 -15.35 -3.98 -9.29
C SER A 18 -16.86 -4.00 -9.62
N GLN A 19 -17.26 -4.89 -10.53
CA GLN A 19 -18.68 -5.07 -10.88
C GLN A 19 -19.53 -5.39 -9.65
N ALA A 20 -19.06 -6.26 -8.74
CA ALA A 20 -19.76 -6.58 -7.51
C ALA A 20 -20.09 -5.35 -6.64
N LYS A 21 -19.29 -4.29 -6.73
CA LYS A 21 -19.51 -3.04 -5.99
C LYS A 21 -20.30 -1.99 -6.77
N THR A 22 -20.40 -2.12 -8.10
CA THR A 22 -20.93 -1.06 -8.99
C THR A 22 -22.16 -1.48 -9.78
N ALA A 23 -22.49 -2.77 -9.89
CA ALA A 23 -23.55 -3.29 -10.76
C ALA A 23 -24.96 -2.76 -10.48
N GLN A 24 -25.25 -2.33 -9.24
CA GLN A 24 -26.54 -1.74 -8.87
C GLN A 24 -26.53 -0.20 -8.87
N ARG A 25 -25.47 0.42 -9.40
CA ARG A 25 -25.32 1.88 -9.46
C ARG A 25 -25.38 2.37 -10.90
N PRO A 26 -25.78 3.64 -11.12
CA PRO A 26 -25.62 4.30 -12.42
C PRO A 26 -24.17 4.21 -12.93
N GLU A 27 -23.99 4.14 -14.25
CA GLU A 27 -22.65 4.04 -14.88
C GLU A 27 -21.74 5.23 -14.55
N ASP A 28 -22.33 6.41 -14.31
CA ASP A 28 -21.66 7.67 -13.97
C ASP A 28 -21.51 7.88 -12.46
N ALA A 29 -21.90 6.91 -11.63
CA ALA A 29 -21.83 7.05 -10.18
C ALA A 29 -20.39 7.25 -9.68
N LEU A 30 -20.21 8.25 -8.81
CA LEU A 30 -18.97 8.46 -8.08
C LEU A 30 -18.81 7.41 -6.99
N VAL A 31 -17.70 6.68 -7.01
CA VAL A 31 -17.41 5.63 -6.02
C VAL A 31 -16.56 6.19 -4.88
N MET A 32 -17.17 6.44 -3.74
CA MET A 32 -16.52 7.01 -2.54
C MET A 32 -16.62 6.07 -1.32
N THR A 33 -16.30 4.79 -1.51
CA THR A 33 -16.57 3.73 -0.50
C THR A 33 -15.31 3.20 0.19
N LEU A 34 -14.57 2.31 -0.48
CA LEU A 34 -13.41 1.62 0.11
C LEU A 34 -12.27 2.59 0.41
N ALA A 35 -11.58 2.37 1.53
CA ALA A 35 -10.50 3.19 2.04
C ALA A 35 -9.15 2.91 1.33
N ASP A 36 -9.16 3.06 0.00
CA ASP A 36 -7.95 3.31 -0.80
C ASP A 36 -8.06 4.70 -1.46
N MET A 37 -6.99 5.18 -2.08
CA MET A 37 -6.94 6.51 -2.69
C MET A 37 -7.00 6.41 -4.22
N ASP A 38 -7.60 7.41 -4.86
CA ASP A 38 -7.50 7.64 -6.31
C ASP A 38 -6.27 8.52 -6.64
N LEU A 39 -5.16 8.29 -5.94
CA LEU A 39 -3.89 9.00 -6.10
C LEU A 39 -2.79 8.01 -6.49
N PRO A 40 -1.85 8.39 -7.37
CA PRO A 40 -0.71 7.53 -7.67
C PRO A 40 0.16 7.33 -6.44
N CYS A 41 0.83 6.17 -6.37
CA CYS A 41 1.81 5.90 -5.33
C CYS A 41 3.02 6.85 -5.44
N CYS A 42 3.72 7.11 -4.33
CA CYS A 42 4.92 7.94 -4.34
C CYS A 42 5.96 7.41 -5.36
N PRO A 43 6.60 8.28 -6.19
CA PRO A 43 7.60 7.84 -7.17
C PRO A 43 8.72 6.98 -6.58
N ALA A 44 9.17 7.30 -5.35
CA ALA A 44 10.19 6.51 -4.67
C ALA A 44 9.76 5.06 -4.40
N ILE A 45 8.47 4.83 -4.12
CA ILE A 45 7.92 3.49 -3.92
C ILE A 45 7.77 2.78 -5.26
N GLN A 46 7.27 3.46 -6.29
CA GLN A 46 7.16 2.90 -7.63
C GLN A 46 8.53 2.46 -8.18
N GLN A 47 9.55 3.30 -8.01
CA GLN A 47 10.91 3.00 -8.42
C GLN A 47 11.47 1.77 -7.69
N ALA A 48 11.32 1.69 -6.36
CA ALA A 48 11.78 0.54 -5.59
C ALA A 48 11.12 -0.78 -6.05
N ILE A 49 9.83 -0.74 -6.42
CA ILE A 49 9.11 -1.90 -6.97
C ILE A 49 9.68 -2.28 -8.35
N VAL A 50 9.87 -1.31 -9.24
CA VAL A 50 10.44 -1.55 -10.58
C VAL A 50 11.85 -2.12 -10.49
N GLU A 51 12.70 -1.56 -9.62
CA GLU A 51 14.06 -2.06 -9.37
C GLU A 51 14.04 -3.49 -8.86
N ARG A 52 13.15 -3.83 -7.90
CA ARG A 52 13.03 -5.20 -7.42
C ARG A 52 12.52 -6.15 -8.51
N ALA A 53 11.56 -5.72 -9.33
CA ALA A 53 11.01 -6.50 -10.44
C ALA A 53 11.99 -6.66 -11.62
N ALA A 54 13.00 -5.80 -11.74
CA ALA A 54 14.04 -5.98 -12.74
C ALA A 54 14.97 -7.18 -12.40
N HIS A 55 15.05 -7.58 -11.13
CA HIS A 55 15.81 -8.75 -10.72
C HIS A 55 15.06 -10.06 -11.07
N PRO A 56 15.70 -11.03 -11.76
CA PRO A 56 14.99 -12.14 -12.39
C PRO A 56 14.51 -13.24 -11.42
N PHE A 57 15.02 -13.28 -10.18
CA PHE A 57 14.62 -14.28 -9.18
C PHE A 57 13.58 -13.75 -8.18
N TYR A 58 12.55 -14.55 -7.94
CA TYR A 58 11.39 -14.24 -7.08
C TYR A 58 11.09 -15.34 -6.05
N GLY A 59 12.14 -16.05 -5.58
CA GLY A 59 12.01 -17.07 -4.55
C GLY A 59 11.72 -16.50 -3.15
N TYR A 60 11.93 -17.32 -2.12
CA TYR A 60 11.73 -16.92 -0.73
C TYR A 60 12.50 -15.64 -0.38
N GLN A 61 11.78 -14.68 0.20
CA GLN A 61 12.33 -13.42 0.65
C GLN A 61 12.50 -13.45 2.17
N GLN A 62 13.66 -12.98 2.62
CA GLN A 62 13.86 -12.53 3.99
C GLN A 62 13.80 -11.00 4.01
N PHE A 63 13.16 -10.43 5.03
CA PHE A 63 13.16 -8.98 5.21
C PHE A 63 14.56 -8.51 5.60
N ASP A 64 14.90 -7.28 5.20
CA ASP A 64 16.14 -6.63 5.63
C ASP A 64 16.17 -6.56 7.16
N GLU A 65 17.30 -6.93 7.75
CA GLU A 65 17.49 -6.95 9.21
C GLU A 65 17.29 -5.56 9.81
N VAL A 66 17.49 -4.48 9.03
CA VAL A 66 17.29 -3.10 9.50
C VAL A 66 15.83 -2.60 9.44
N LEU A 67 14.89 -3.42 8.96
CA LEU A 67 13.49 -2.99 8.79
C LEU A 67 12.82 -2.60 10.13
N PRO A 68 12.95 -3.35 11.23
CA PRO A 68 12.40 -2.95 12.53
C PRO A 68 12.88 -1.57 13.00
N GLU A 69 14.17 -1.28 12.87
CA GLU A 69 14.75 0.01 13.24
C GLU A 69 14.20 1.15 12.38
N ARG A 70 14.00 0.92 11.09
CA ARG A 70 13.38 1.91 10.18
C ARG A 70 11.94 2.22 10.58
N VAL A 71 11.16 1.22 10.98
CA VAL A 71 9.79 1.41 11.46
C VAL A 71 9.79 2.24 12.75
N CYS A 72 10.66 1.89 13.72
CA CYS A 72 10.81 2.65 14.96
C CYS A 72 11.22 4.11 14.69
N ALA A 73 12.17 4.34 13.77
CA ALA A 73 12.61 5.68 13.40
C ALA A 73 11.48 6.50 12.76
N TRP A 74 10.68 5.89 11.88
CA TRP A 74 9.52 6.55 11.28
C TRP A 74 8.46 6.93 12.32
N ALA A 75 8.13 5.99 13.22
CA ALA A 75 7.18 6.23 14.30
C ALA A 75 7.63 7.37 15.22
N LYS A 76 8.91 7.37 15.63
CA LYS A 76 9.48 8.45 16.44
C LYS A 76 9.42 9.79 15.74
N ALA A 77 9.78 9.84 14.45
CA ALA A 77 9.80 11.09 13.69
C ALA A 77 8.39 11.67 13.42
N ARG A 78 7.37 10.83 13.29
CA ARG A 78 6.01 11.27 12.91
C ARG A 78 5.04 11.40 14.07
N SER A 79 5.19 10.60 15.13
CA SER A 79 4.25 10.59 16.26
C SER A 79 4.94 10.63 17.62
N MET A 80 6.27 10.82 17.67
CA MET A 80 7.07 10.78 18.91
C MET A 80 6.96 9.44 19.66
N ALA A 81 6.47 8.40 19.00
CA ALA A 81 6.36 7.08 19.59
C ALA A 81 7.76 6.42 19.71
N ASN A 82 8.15 6.08 20.93
CA ASN A 82 9.37 5.33 21.20
C ASN A 82 9.04 3.84 21.25
N LEU A 83 9.33 3.12 20.16
CA LEU A 83 9.10 1.69 20.01
C LEU A 83 10.42 0.91 20.14
N ASP A 84 10.35 -0.33 20.62
CA ASP A 84 11.50 -1.25 20.65
C ASP A 84 11.51 -2.13 19.40
N PRO A 85 12.56 -2.12 18.56
CA PRO A 85 12.63 -2.91 17.33
C PRO A 85 12.42 -4.41 17.57
N ARG A 86 12.78 -4.93 18.76
CA ARG A 86 12.58 -6.35 19.13
C ARG A 86 11.12 -6.75 19.28
N THR A 87 10.22 -5.77 19.38
CA THR A 87 8.77 -5.99 19.50
C THR A 87 8.04 -5.92 18.15
N ILE A 88 8.76 -5.61 17.07
CA ILE A 88 8.17 -5.50 15.73
C ILE A 88 8.01 -6.89 15.13
N GLN A 89 6.77 -7.23 14.78
CA GLN A 89 6.45 -8.42 14.00
C GLN A 89 5.82 -7.99 12.67
N ILE A 90 6.26 -8.64 11.59
CA ILE A 90 5.76 -8.36 10.24
C ILE A 90 4.62 -9.32 9.95
N THR A 91 3.44 -8.78 9.65
CA THR A 91 2.28 -9.54 9.23
C THR A 91 1.81 -9.07 7.85
N PRO A 92 1.09 -9.90 7.08
CA PRO A 92 0.56 -9.50 5.77
C PRO A 92 -0.48 -8.37 5.86
N SER A 93 -1.20 -8.27 6.98
CA SER A 93 -2.22 -7.25 7.21
C SER A 93 -2.54 -7.09 8.70
N VAL A 94 -3.21 -5.99 9.05
CA VAL A 94 -3.75 -5.78 10.41
C VAL A 94 -4.80 -6.84 10.75
N ASN A 95 -5.69 -7.19 9.81
CA ASN A 95 -6.74 -8.19 10.03
C ASN A 95 -6.16 -9.56 10.40
N THR A 96 -5.06 -9.98 9.74
CA THR A 96 -4.36 -11.23 10.06
C THR A 96 -3.66 -11.16 11.41
N ALA A 97 -3.26 -9.97 11.88
CA ALA A 97 -2.58 -9.82 13.16
C ALA A 97 -3.53 -9.91 14.36
N ILE A 98 -4.81 -9.58 14.17
CA ILE A 98 -5.82 -9.52 15.24
C ILE A 98 -6.77 -10.73 15.27
N ALA A 99 -6.83 -11.51 14.19
CA ALA A 99 -7.68 -12.69 14.07
C ALA A 99 -6.96 -13.93 14.59
#